data_AF-A0AAU9N3P6-F1
#
_entry.id   AF-A0AAU9N3P6-F1
#
_cell.length_a   1.000
_cell.length_b   1.000
_cell.length_c   1.000
_cell.angle_alpha   90.00
_cell.angle_beta   90.00
_cell.angle_gamma   90.00
#
_symmetry.space_group_name_H-M   'P 1'
#
loop_
_entity.id
_entity.type
_entity.pdbx_description
1 polymer ?
#
loop_
_entity_poly.entity_id
_entity_poly.type
_entity_poly.pdbx_seq_one_letter_code
_entity_poly.pdbx_strand_id
1 'polypeptide(L)'
;MLFVEGLAMLRQLIGQVQELLDLYGTPLPPPLPTAPLPYIFHHQPPTILAPPPQLHNDRWCYMNLEEKASEDDCYDLVMRGGKFKMLGPPSKRSRKERKLPESPSNKTMEEEIWKEFPEDLHEAVIARLPVAAFFRFRSVCQKWNSLLTSNSFSLQCSQLPQPPQPWFYTRTHENVNTGAMYDPVAGKWHHPTAPAIPTKMIVLPVAAAGGLVCFLDIGHRSFYVCNPLTKSFKELKGRSVKVWSRVAVGMMSLNQSGYRIMWVGSDGEYEVYDSKTDTWTCPGNIPASVKLPLSLNFRSQAVTVDGWMYFLRSDPDGIVGYDVANGIWKQFTVPAPVHLSDQSLAECGGRIMLVGLLTKNAATCVCIWELQKMTLLWKEVDRMPNVWCLEFYGKHIKMSCLGNRGLLMLSLRSKMMNRLVTYDVFRKEWFKVPNCVLPHSRKRQWIACGTAFHPCLTAKA
;
A
#
# COMPACT_ATOMS: atom_id res chain seq x y z
N MET A 1 19.77 30.18 -22.20
CA MET A 1 19.16 30.96 -21.09
C MET A 1 18.76 30.05 -19.92
N LEU A 2 18.01 28.96 -20.14
CA LEU A 2 17.61 28.01 -19.08
C LEU A 2 18.74 27.29 -18.32
N PHE A 3 19.90 27.08 -18.94
CA PHE A 3 21.05 26.41 -18.29
C PHE A 3 21.79 27.32 -17.29
N VAL A 4 21.71 28.65 -17.48
CA VAL A 4 22.39 29.63 -16.64
C VAL A 4 21.57 29.91 -15.38
N GLU A 5 20.25 29.91 -15.47
CA GLU A 5 19.34 30.04 -14.33
C GLU A 5 19.42 28.84 -13.38
N GLY A 6 19.57 27.62 -13.91
CA GLY A 6 19.76 26.42 -13.08
C GLY A 6 21.06 26.45 -12.27
N LEU A 7 22.13 27.00 -12.84
CA LEU A 7 23.43 27.14 -12.17
C LEU A 7 23.42 28.25 -11.10
N ALA A 8 22.66 29.33 -11.33
CA ALA A 8 22.45 30.39 -10.35
C ALA A 8 21.66 29.91 -9.14
N MET A 9 20.58 29.13 -9.34
CA MET A 9 19.79 28.56 -8.26
C MET A 9 20.57 27.51 -7.45
N LEU A 10 21.44 26.72 -8.10
CA LEU A 10 22.30 25.77 -7.41
C LEU A 10 23.35 26.47 -6.54
N ARG A 11 23.94 27.57 -7.02
CA ARG A 11 24.90 28.37 -6.22
C ARG A 11 24.23 29.04 -5.03
N GLN A 12 22.99 29.50 -5.18
CA GLN A 12 22.22 30.10 -4.09
C GLN A 12 21.83 29.06 -3.03
N LEU A 13 21.46 27.84 -3.45
CA LEU A 13 21.20 26.73 -2.54
C LEU A 13 22.45 26.30 -1.76
N ILE A 14 23.61 26.23 -2.44
CA ILE A 14 24.89 25.91 -1.79
C ILE A 14 25.28 27.00 -0.77
N GLY A 15 25.10 28.28 -1.10
CA GLY A 15 25.35 29.38 -0.17
C GLY A 15 24.46 29.33 1.08
N GLN A 16 23.18 29.03 0.93
CA GLN A 16 22.24 28.90 2.05
C GLN A 16 22.54 27.69 2.94
N VAL A 17 23.03 26.59 2.37
CA VAL A 17 23.45 25.40 3.14
C VAL A 17 24.75 25.68 3.90
N GLN A 18 25.67 26.47 3.33
CA GLN A 18 26.92 26.86 3.99
C GLN A 18 26.67 27.80 5.19
N GLU A 19 25.79 28.79 5.05
CA GLU A 19 25.38 29.66 6.17
C GLU A 19 24.71 28.86 7.30
N LEU A 20 23.94 27.82 6.97
CA LEU A 20 23.27 26.95 7.94
C LEU A 20 24.28 26.03 8.67
N LEU A 21 25.38 25.65 8.02
CA LEU A 21 26.47 24.90 8.63
C LEU A 21 27.33 25.79 9.54
N ASP A 22 27.56 27.05 9.16
CA ASP A 22 28.32 28.00 9.97
C ASP A 22 27.53 28.51 11.21
N LEU A 23 26.19 28.56 11.14
CA LEU A 23 25.31 28.94 12.26
C LEU A 23 25.15 27.84 13.32
N TYR A 24 25.39 26.57 12.96
CA TYR A 24 25.14 25.41 13.85
C TYR A 24 26.36 24.50 14.06
N GLY A 25 27.54 24.88 13.55
CA GLY A 25 28.79 24.18 13.79
C GLY A 25 29.31 24.43 15.21
N THR A 26 29.21 23.43 16.10
CA THR A 26 29.87 23.45 17.41
C THR A 26 31.41 23.45 17.24
N PRO A 27 32.18 24.28 17.99
CA PRO A 27 33.63 24.23 17.92
C PRO A 27 34.18 22.96 18.59
N LEU A 28 35.19 22.34 17.97
CA LEU A 28 35.99 21.26 18.57
C LEU A 28 36.73 21.78 19.82
N PRO A 29 36.78 21.00 20.93
CA PRO A 29 37.50 21.40 22.13
C PRO A 29 39.03 21.33 21.91
N PRO A 30 39.82 22.16 22.62
CA PRO A 30 41.27 22.18 22.47
C PRO A 30 41.94 20.95 23.12
N PRO A 31 43.16 20.58 22.69
CA PRO A 31 43.89 19.46 23.27
C PRO A 31 44.40 19.79 24.68
N LEU A 32 44.22 18.86 25.62
CA LEU A 32 44.74 18.95 26.98
C LEU A 32 46.26 18.67 27.02
N PRO A 33 47.03 19.36 27.88
CA PRO A 33 48.47 19.22 27.96
C PRO A 33 48.92 18.00 28.80
N THR A 34 50.02 17.39 28.36
CA THR A 34 50.79 16.32 29.02
C THR A 34 51.57 16.80 30.25
N ALA A 35 51.47 16.08 31.38
CA ALA A 35 52.45 16.08 32.48
C ALA A 35 52.20 14.89 33.46
N PRO A 36 53.22 14.43 34.23
CA PRO A 36 53.54 13.00 34.40
C PRO A 36 53.07 12.32 35.72
N LEU A 37 53.13 10.99 35.70
CA LEU A 37 52.98 10.03 36.81
C LEU A 37 53.95 10.29 37.98
N PRO A 38 53.57 9.90 39.21
CA PRO A 38 54.47 9.01 39.97
C PRO A 38 53.81 7.84 40.74
N TYR A 39 54.58 6.75 40.82
CA TYR A 39 54.77 5.74 41.88
C TYR A 39 53.68 4.69 42.25
N ILE A 40 53.89 3.51 41.63
CA ILE A 40 53.91 2.12 42.16
C ILE A 40 53.65 1.91 43.66
N PHE A 41 52.72 0.99 43.99
CA PHE A 41 52.98 -0.08 44.99
C PHE A 41 52.28 -1.39 44.57
N HIS A 42 53.09 -2.44 44.47
CA HIS A 42 52.68 -3.84 44.31
C HIS A 42 52.09 -4.40 45.61
N HIS A 43 51.03 -5.21 45.53
CA HIS A 43 50.87 -6.42 46.35
C HIS A 43 49.89 -7.42 45.71
N GLN A 44 50.28 -8.69 45.70
CA GLN A 44 49.56 -9.88 45.21
C GLN A 44 48.82 -10.61 46.38
N PRO A 45 47.96 -11.63 46.09
CA PRO A 45 46.70 -11.90 46.80
C PRO A 45 46.75 -13.08 47.81
N PRO A 46 45.60 -13.46 48.40
CA PRO A 46 45.28 -14.89 48.40
C PRO A 46 43.81 -15.26 48.10
N THR A 47 43.69 -16.53 47.70
CA THR A 47 42.58 -17.30 47.10
C THR A 47 41.63 -17.91 48.15
N ILE A 48 40.30 -17.87 47.92
CA ILE A 48 39.31 -18.83 48.49
C ILE A 48 38.21 -19.14 47.43
N LEU A 49 37.69 -20.37 47.48
CA LEU A 49 37.03 -21.18 46.44
C LEU A 49 35.58 -20.80 45.99
N ALA A 50 35.35 -20.95 44.66
CA ALA A 50 34.22 -21.50 43.84
C ALA A 50 32.72 -21.30 44.26
N PRO A 51 31.77 -21.01 43.33
CA PRO A 51 31.36 -21.93 42.23
C PRO A 51 30.99 -21.21 40.88
N PRO A 52 30.42 -21.88 39.84
CA PRO A 52 30.82 -21.74 38.42
C PRO A 52 30.29 -20.48 37.69
N PRO A 53 30.97 -20.02 36.61
CA PRO A 53 30.55 -18.83 35.90
C PRO A 53 29.35 -19.09 34.98
N GLN A 54 28.30 -18.30 35.20
CA GLN A 54 27.24 -18.06 34.23
C GLN A 54 27.86 -17.40 32.98
N LEU A 55 27.61 -17.98 31.81
CA LEU A 55 27.87 -17.32 30.53
C LEU A 55 26.84 -16.19 30.35
N HIS A 56 27.12 -15.02 30.92
CA HIS A 56 26.51 -13.77 30.50
C HIS A 56 27.12 -13.39 29.15
N ASN A 57 26.45 -13.81 28.08
CA ASN A 57 26.70 -13.29 26.74
C ASN A 57 25.95 -11.96 26.64
N ASP A 58 26.52 -10.92 27.24
CA ASP A 58 26.09 -9.52 27.07
C ASP A 58 26.42 -9.08 25.64
N ARG A 59 25.65 -9.58 24.69
CA ARG A 59 25.58 -9.04 23.34
C ARG A 59 24.64 -7.84 23.39
N TRP A 60 25.21 -6.69 23.73
CA TRP A 60 24.57 -5.41 23.56
C TRP A 60 24.30 -5.22 22.05
N CYS A 61 23.10 -5.58 21.61
CA CYS A 61 22.60 -5.23 20.30
C CYS A 61 22.29 -3.73 20.31
N TYR A 62 23.30 -2.94 19.95
CA TYR A 62 23.12 -1.56 19.54
C TYR A 62 22.10 -1.53 18.39
N MET A 63 20.94 -0.94 18.66
CA MET A 63 19.98 -0.53 17.65
C MET A 63 20.63 0.57 16.82
N ASN A 64 21.17 0.22 15.66
CA ASN A 64 21.72 1.19 14.72
C ASN A 64 20.57 1.94 14.07
N LEU A 65 20.37 3.16 14.55
CA LEU A 65 19.50 4.19 14.00
C LEU A 65 20.32 5.03 13.01
N GLU A 66 20.57 4.52 11.81
CA GLU A 66 21.10 5.32 10.70
C GLU A 66 20.44 4.89 9.38
N GLU A 67 19.35 5.58 9.02
CA GLU A 67 18.77 5.57 7.68
C GLU A 67 19.67 6.45 6.79
N LYS A 68 20.72 5.87 6.19
CA LYS A 68 21.44 6.53 5.08
C LYS A 68 20.65 6.36 3.79
N ALA A 69 20.24 7.50 3.24
CA ALA A 69 19.86 7.63 1.85
C ALA A 69 21.10 7.48 0.93
N SER A 70 20.82 7.02 -0.28
CA SER A 70 21.66 6.94 -1.49
C SER A 70 22.91 6.06 -1.47
N GLU A 71 22.87 5.02 -2.32
CA GLU A 71 23.85 4.75 -3.40
C GLU A 71 23.33 3.52 -4.17
N ASP A 72 22.82 3.73 -5.39
CA ASP A 72 22.64 2.65 -6.34
C ASP A 72 23.26 3.13 -7.66
N ASP A 73 24.52 2.73 -7.84
CA ASP A 73 25.35 3.03 -8.99
C ASP A 73 24.79 2.42 -10.27
N CYS A 74 24.59 3.29 -11.25
CA CYS A 74 24.30 2.92 -12.62
C CYS A 74 25.60 2.49 -13.30
N TYR A 75 25.83 1.18 -13.45
CA TYR A 75 26.86 0.68 -14.36
C TYR A 75 26.28 0.50 -15.78
N ASP A 76 26.75 1.39 -16.66
CA ASP A 76 26.71 1.29 -18.12
C ASP A 76 27.38 -0.02 -18.59
N LEU A 77 26.69 -0.77 -19.45
CA LEU A 77 27.30 -1.81 -20.27
C LEU A 77 27.30 -1.35 -21.73
N VAL A 78 28.43 -0.76 -22.12
CA VAL A 78 28.83 -0.53 -23.51
C VAL A 78 29.08 -1.87 -24.19
N MET A 79 28.33 -2.18 -25.25
CA MET A 79 28.71 -3.22 -26.21
C MET A 79 29.11 -2.58 -27.55
N ARG A 80 30.32 -2.93 -27.99
CA ARG A 80 30.98 -2.52 -29.23
C ARG A 80 30.15 -2.87 -30.48
N GLY A 81 30.22 -1.97 -31.45
CA GLY A 81 29.69 -2.14 -32.79
C GLY A 81 30.41 -3.24 -33.59
N GLY A 82 29.60 -4.08 -34.23
CA GLY A 82 29.99 -4.93 -35.36
C GLY A 82 29.09 -4.60 -36.54
N LYS A 83 29.68 -4.22 -37.68
CA LYS A 83 28.99 -3.96 -38.95
C LYS A 83 28.37 -5.25 -39.47
N PHE A 84 27.04 -5.27 -39.66
CA PHE A 84 26.37 -6.27 -40.51
C PHE A 84 25.62 -5.58 -41.65
N LYS A 85 25.84 -6.11 -42.86
CA LYS A 85 25.37 -5.60 -44.15
C LYS A 85 23.83 -5.60 -44.24
N MET A 86 23.28 -4.56 -44.86
CA MET A 86 21.88 -4.48 -45.28
C MET A 86 21.51 -5.63 -46.23
N LEU A 87 20.42 -6.31 -45.91
CA LEU A 87 19.61 -7.07 -46.87
C LEU A 87 18.21 -6.46 -46.88
N GLY A 88 17.70 -6.17 -48.08
CA GLY A 88 16.47 -5.41 -48.33
C GLY A 88 15.19 -6.07 -47.80
N PRO A 89 14.06 -5.34 -47.83
CA PRO A 89 12.81 -5.77 -47.22
C PRO A 89 12.19 -6.95 -47.99
N PRO A 90 11.61 -7.96 -47.29
CA PRO A 90 10.92 -9.05 -47.98
C PRO A 90 9.60 -8.55 -48.59
N SER A 91 9.40 -8.89 -49.85
CA SER A 91 8.21 -8.63 -50.64
C SER A 91 6.96 -9.32 -50.07
N LYS A 92 5.83 -8.60 -50.15
CA LYS A 92 4.49 -9.07 -49.77
C LYS A 92 4.15 -10.38 -50.51
N ARG A 93 4.06 -11.49 -49.79
CA ARG A 93 3.36 -12.69 -50.28
C ARG A 93 1.85 -12.49 -50.08
N SER A 94 1.11 -12.51 -51.18
CA SER A 94 -0.35 -12.53 -51.20
C SER A 94 -0.88 -13.78 -50.49
N ARG A 95 -1.64 -13.56 -49.41
CA ARG A 95 -2.34 -14.63 -48.70
C ARG A 95 -3.54 -15.07 -49.54
N LYS A 96 -3.45 -16.28 -50.09
CA LYS A 96 -4.54 -16.98 -50.78
C LYS A 96 -5.73 -17.13 -49.81
N GLU A 97 -6.86 -16.52 -50.12
CA GLU A 97 -8.11 -16.68 -49.38
C GLU A 97 -8.53 -18.16 -49.38
N ARG A 98 -8.53 -18.77 -48.19
CA ARG A 98 -9.30 -19.99 -47.94
C ARG A 98 -10.67 -19.53 -47.45
N LYS A 99 -11.70 -19.73 -48.27
CA LYS A 99 -13.11 -19.57 -47.86
C LYS A 99 -13.38 -20.51 -46.68
N LEU A 100 -13.60 -19.93 -45.50
CA LEU A 100 -14.14 -20.63 -44.33
C LEU A 100 -15.67 -20.77 -44.53
N PRO A 101 -16.31 -21.85 -44.04
CA PRO A 101 -17.76 -22.05 -44.21
C PRO A 101 -18.52 -20.90 -43.55
N GLU A 102 -19.61 -20.49 -44.19
CA GLU A 102 -20.52 -19.45 -43.72
C GLU A 102 -20.94 -19.71 -42.26
N SER A 103 -20.60 -18.78 -41.38
CA SER A 103 -21.16 -18.70 -40.04
C SER A 103 -22.67 -18.48 -40.14
N PRO A 104 -23.49 -19.05 -39.23
CA PRO A 104 -24.92 -18.82 -39.25
C PRO A 104 -25.17 -17.31 -39.22
N SER A 105 -26.03 -16.85 -40.13
CA SER A 105 -26.48 -15.48 -40.29
C SER A 105 -26.46 -14.73 -38.96
N ASN A 106 -25.71 -13.63 -38.88
CA ASN A 106 -25.94 -12.59 -37.89
C ASN A 106 -27.44 -12.29 -37.91
N LYS A 107 -28.19 -12.79 -36.93
CA LYS A 107 -29.58 -12.39 -36.73
C LYS A 107 -29.52 -10.91 -36.40
N THR A 108 -29.71 -10.08 -37.41
CA THR A 108 -29.86 -8.63 -37.26
C THR A 108 -30.99 -8.43 -36.27
N MET A 109 -30.68 -7.84 -35.12
CA MET A 109 -31.65 -7.57 -34.08
C MET A 109 -32.79 -6.73 -34.66
N GLU A 110 -34.04 -7.14 -34.44
CA GLU A 110 -35.23 -6.46 -34.99
C GLU A 110 -35.34 -5.02 -34.48
N GLU A 111 -35.08 -4.05 -35.35
CA GLU A 111 -34.92 -2.63 -34.99
C GLU A 111 -36.15 -2.04 -34.26
N GLU A 112 -37.35 -2.53 -34.55
CA GLU A 112 -38.59 -2.10 -33.90
C GLU A 112 -38.66 -2.51 -32.42
N ILE A 113 -38.25 -3.74 -32.08
CA ILE A 113 -38.25 -4.23 -30.69
C ILE A 113 -37.25 -3.44 -29.83
N TRP A 114 -36.10 -3.08 -30.40
CA TRP A 114 -35.02 -2.41 -29.65
C TRP A 114 -35.16 -0.89 -29.60
N LYS A 115 -35.93 -0.27 -30.51
CA LYS A 115 -36.27 1.16 -30.44
C LYS A 115 -37.13 1.50 -29.23
N GLU A 116 -37.96 0.57 -28.79
CA GLU A 116 -38.89 0.75 -27.67
C GLU A 116 -38.41 0.13 -26.35
N PHE A 117 -37.15 -0.33 -26.26
CA PHE A 117 -36.67 -0.94 -25.02
C PHE A 117 -36.68 0.09 -23.88
N PRO A 118 -37.45 -0.12 -22.79
CA PRO A 118 -37.62 0.87 -21.73
C PRO A 118 -36.30 1.27 -21.08
N GLU A 119 -36.06 2.58 -20.89
CA GLU A 119 -34.81 3.10 -20.30
C GLU A 119 -34.52 2.48 -18.93
N ASP A 120 -35.54 2.29 -18.09
CA ASP A 120 -35.41 1.65 -16.78
C ASP A 120 -34.84 0.23 -16.87
N LEU A 121 -35.20 -0.53 -17.92
CA LEU A 121 -34.66 -1.87 -18.16
C LEU A 121 -33.21 -1.80 -18.66
N HIS A 122 -32.84 -0.81 -19.46
CA HIS A 122 -31.43 -0.57 -19.81
C HIS A 122 -30.58 -0.32 -18.56
N GLU A 123 -31.02 0.58 -17.67
CA GLU A 123 -30.30 0.89 -16.45
C GLU A 123 -30.16 -0.33 -15.55
N ALA A 124 -31.24 -1.09 -15.36
CA ALA A 124 -31.27 -2.27 -14.52
C ALA A 124 -30.39 -3.41 -15.07
N VAL A 125 -30.31 -3.58 -16.39
CA VAL A 125 -29.41 -4.54 -17.03
C VAL A 125 -27.97 -4.08 -16.85
N ILE A 126 -27.66 -2.82 -17.15
CA ILE A 126 -26.31 -2.26 -17.05
C ILE A 126 -25.80 -2.34 -15.61
N ALA A 127 -26.64 -2.06 -14.61
CA ALA A 127 -26.29 -2.10 -13.19
C ALA A 127 -25.83 -3.50 -12.74
N ARG A 128 -26.36 -4.57 -13.36
CA ARG A 128 -26.02 -5.97 -13.03
C ARG A 128 -24.76 -6.48 -13.72
N LEU A 129 -24.16 -5.70 -14.61
CA LEU A 129 -22.95 -6.10 -15.31
C LEU A 129 -21.72 -5.98 -14.41
N PRO A 130 -20.65 -6.76 -14.66
CA PRO A 130 -19.41 -6.64 -13.91
C PRO A 130 -18.87 -5.21 -13.97
N VAL A 131 -18.25 -4.75 -12.87
CA VAL A 131 -17.71 -3.40 -12.72
C VAL A 131 -16.78 -3.00 -13.88
N ALA A 132 -16.01 -3.96 -14.40
CA ALA A 132 -15.12 -3.75 -15.54
C ALA A 132 -15.84 -3.32 -16.83
N ALA A 133 -17.13 -3.65 -17.00
CA ALA A 133 -17.93 -3.25 -18.16
C ALA A 133 -18.13 -1.72 -18.21
N PHE A 134 -18.19 -1.06 -17.05
CA PHE A 134 -18.38 0.39 -16.95
C PHE A 134 -17.26 1.17 -17.63
N PHE A 135 -16.02 0.66 -17.61
CA PHE A 135 -14.91 1.29 -18.34
C PHE A 135 -15.17 1.36 -19.84
N ARG A 136 -15.82 0.34 -20.42
CA ARG A 136 -16.15 0.31 -21.85
C ARG A 136 -17.33 1.24 -22.15
N PHE A 137 -18.33 1.29 -21.26
CA PHE A 137 -19.53 2.12 -21.46
C PHE A 137 -19.23 3.61 -21.57
N ARG A 138 -18.17 4.08 -20.89
CA ARG A 138 -17.66 5.44 -21.07
C ARG A 138 -17.20 5.76 -22.50
N SER A 139 -16.86 4.75 -23.29
CA SER A 139 -16.36 4.88 -24.66
C SER A 139 -17.38 4.54 -25.73
N VAL A 140 -18.56 4.02 -25.38
CA VAL A 140 -19.59 3.61 -26.36
C VAL A 140 -20.30 4.84 -26.93
N CYS A 141 -20.97 5.62 -26.09
CA CYS A 141 -21.64 6.87 -26.49
C CYS A 141 -21.83 7.82 -25.29
N GLN A 142 -22.19 9.07 -25.56
CA GLN A 142 -22.39 10.09 -24.50
C GLN A 142 -23.52 9.70 -23.54
N LYS A 143 -24.63 9.12 -24.04
CA LYS A 143 -25.76 8.65 -23.21
C LYS A 143 -25.29 7.63 -22.17
N TRP A 144 -24.51 6.63 -22.57
CA TRP A 144 -24.01 5.59 -21.67
C TRP A 144 -22.95 6.11 -20.69
N ASN A 145 -22.11 7.06 -21.11
CA ASN A 145 -21.18 7.70 -20.20
C ASN A 145 -21.90 8.54 -19.12
N SER A 146 -22.92 9.31 -19.51
CA SER A 146 -23.73 10.12 -18.59
C SER A 146 -24.57 9.27 -17.63
N LEU A 147 -25.06 8.11 -18.10
CA LEU A 147 -25.82 7.16 -17.28
C LEU A 147 -25.07 6.75 -16.01
N LEU A 148 -23.75 6.50 -16.11
CA LEU A 148 -22.91 6.06 -14.99
C LEU A 148 -22.80 7.08 -13.84
N THR A 149 -23.23 8.32 -14.06
CA THR A 149 -23.26 9.40 -13.08
C THR A 149 -24.67 9.82 -12.67
N SER A 150 -25.71 9.19 -13.23
CA SER A 150 -27.10 9.52 -12.96
C SER A 150 -27.58 9.00 -11.60
N ASN A 151 -28.59 9.67 -11.04
CA ASN A 151 -29.19 9.28 -9.76
C ASN A 151 -30.05 8.00 -9.87
N SER A 152 -30.80 7.83 -10.97
CA SER A 152 -31.61 6.63 -11.27
C SER A 152 -30.73 5.37 -11.31
N PHE A 153 -29.62 5.44 -12.05
CA PHE A 153 -28.66 4.35 -12.16
C PHE A 153 -27.98 4.05 -10.82
N SER A 154 -27.69 5.09 -10.04
CA SER A 154 -27.11 4.92 -8.71
C SER A 154 -28.05 4.20 -7.75
N LEU A 155 -29.35 4.47 -7.84
CA LEU A 155 -30.37 3.75 -7.07
C LEU A 155 -30.45 2.28 -7.47
N GLN A 156 -30.38 1.98 -8.77
CA GLN A 156 -30.33 0.58 -9.26
C GLN A 156 -29.09 -0.15 -8.73
N CYS A 157 -27.92 0.50 -8.76
CA CYS A 157 -26.68 -0.08 -8.25
C CYS A 157 -26.71 -0.29 -6.72
N SER A 158 -27.36 0.59 -5.95
CA SER A 158 -27.41 0.45 -4.48
C SER A 158 -28.32 -0.68 -4.01
N GLN A 159 -29.29 -1.10 -4.84
CA GLN A 159 -30.16 -2.24 -4.57
C GLN A 159 -29.46 -3.60 -4.83
N LEU A 160 -28.33 -3.59 -5.55
CA LEU A 160 -27.60 -4.81 -5.85
C LEU A 160 -26.63 -5.18 -4.73
N PRO A 161 -26.42 -6.49 -4.50
CA PRO A 161 -25.37 -6.94 -3.60
C PRO A 161 -24.02 -6.39 -4.05
N GLN A 162 -23.22 -5.91 -3.10
CA GLN A 162 -21.85 -5.49 -3.37
C GLN A 162 -21.04 -6.69 -3.90
N PRO A 163 -20.05 -6.46 -4.78
CA PRO A 163 -19.16 -7.51 -5.24
C PRO A 163 -18.54 -8.24 -4.04
N PRO A 164 -18.51 -9.58 -4.03
CA PRO A 164 -18.03 -10.34 -2.88
C PRO A 164 -16.53 -10.18 -2.63
N GLN A 165 -15.76 -9.84 -3.67
CA GLN A 165 -14.31 -9.68 -3.58
C GLN A 165 -13.88 -8.22 -3.78
N PRO A 166 -12.93 -7.72 -2.97
CA PRO A 166 -12.33 -6.41 -3.20
C PRO A 166 -11.45 -6.42 -4.44
N TRP A 167 -11.26 -5.26 -5.03
CA TRP A 167 -10.20 -4.99 -6.00
C TRP A 167 -9.00 -4.34 -5.31
N PHE A 168 -7.87 -4.30 -6.01
CA PHE A 168 -6.66 -3.66 -5.50
C PHE A 168 -6.35 -2.43 -6.32
N TYR A 169 -6.32 -1.26 -5.68
CA TYR A 169 -5.80 -0.04 -6.28
C TYR A 169 -4.31 0.07 -5.93
N THR A 170 -3.46 0.20 -6.94
CA THR A 170 -2.00 0.15 -6.76
C THR A 170 -1.33 1.29 -7.51
N ARG A 171 -0.24 1.80 -6.94
CA ARG A 171 0.69 2.69 -7.63
C ARG A 171 1.92 1.93 -8.04
N THR A 172 2.43 2.28 -9.21
CA THR A 172 3.67 1.72 -9.74
C THR A 172 4.82 2.70 -9.58
N HIS A 173 6.06 2.20 -9.49
CA HIS A 173 7.24 3.04 -9.32
C HIS A 173 7.45 4.07 -10.46
N GLU A 174 7.01 3.76 -11.69
CA GLU A 174 7.24 4.61 -12.86
C GLU A 174 6.13 5.66 -13.08
N ASN A 175 4.93 5.44 -12.52
CA ASN A 175 3.79 6.33 -12.72
C ASN A 175 3.41 7.06 -11.44
N VAL A 176 3.93 8.28 -11.35
CA VAL A 176 3.85 9.10 -10.15
C VAL A 176 2.42 9.55 -9.84
N ASN A 177 1.47 9.59 -10.79
CA ASN A 177 0.09 10.02 -10.52
C ASN A 177 -1.03 9.20 -11.17
N THR A 178 -0.72 8.04 -11.75
CA THR A 178 -1.73 7.14 -12.32
C THR A 178 -1.67 5.78 -11.63
N GLY A 179 -2.81 5.33 -11.11
CA GLY A 179 -2.93 4.02 -10.46
C GLY A 179 -3.37 2.93 -11.43
N ALA A 180 -3.02 1.69 -11.11
CA ALA A 180 -3.53 0.48 -11.76
C ALA A 180 -4.46 -0.26 -10.79
N MET A 181 -5.58 -0.74 -11.31
CA MET A 181 -6.54 -1.54 -10.54
C MET A 181 -6.48 -3.00 -10.96
N TYR A 182 -6.39 -3.92 -10.02
CA TYR A 182 -6.47 -5.35 -10.31
C TYR A 182 -7.86 -5.89 -9.98
N ASP A 183 -8.49 -6.50 -10.99
CA ASP A 183 -9.72 -7.29 -10.85
C ASP A 183 -9.32 -8.77 -10.62
N PRO A 184 -9.49 -9.30 -9.39
CA PRO A 184 -9.15 -10.68 -9.08
C PRO A 184 -10.06 -11.70 -9.76
N VAL A 185 -11.32 -11.34 -10.07
CA VAL A 185 -12.28 -12.25 -10.71
C VAL A 185 -11.92 -12.44 -12.17
N ALA A 186 -11.59 -11.35 -12.88
CA ALA A 186 -11.14 -11.42 -14.26
C ALA A 186 -9.66 -11.76 -14.41
N GLY A 187 -8.88 -11.74 -13.32
CA GLY A 187 -7.43 -11.86 -13.33
C GLY A 187 -6.75 -10.77 -14.16
N LYS A 188 -7.30 -9.55 -14.18
CA LYS A 188 -6.91 -8.51 -15.15
C LYS A 188 -6.55 -7.18 -14.49
N TRP A 189 -5.50 -6.55 -15.03
CA TRP A 189 -5.14 -5.17 -14.72
C TRP A 189 -5.93 -4.18 -15.57
N HIS A 190 -6.49 -3.18 -14.91
CA HIS A 190 -7.20 -2.06 -15.48
C HIS A 190 -6.40 -0.76 -15.25
N HIS A 191 -6.19 -0.02 -16.33
CA HIS A 191 -5.52 1.27 -16.31
C HIS A 191 -6.52 2.34 -16.74
N PRO A 192 -7.37 2.84 -15.82
CA PRO A 192 -8.28 3.91 -16.16
C PRO A 192 -7.45 5.11 -16.61
N THR A 193 -7.69 5.60 -17.82
CA THR A 193 -7.13 6.88 -18.29
C THR A 193 -7.52 7.94 -17.27
N ALA A 194 -6.56 8.62 -16.65
CA ALA A 194 -6.75 9.35 -15.39
C ALA A 194 -7.85 10.44 -15.44
N PRO A 195 -8.28 10.95 -14.28
CA PRO A 195 -7.76 12.24 -13.86
C PRO A 195 -6.72 11.97 -12.80
N ALA A 196 -5.54 12.55 -12.99
CA ALA A 196 -4.63 12.73 -11.88
C ALA A 196 -5.42 13.55 -10.86
N ILE A 197 -5.41 13.15 -9.59
CA ILE A 197 -5.71 14.08 -8.50
C ILE A 197 -4.91 15.35 -8.85
N PRO A 198 -5.55 16.52 -9.03
CA PRO A 198 -4.95 17.68 -9.69
C PRO A 198 -3.98 18.40 -8.74
N THR A 199 -3.01 17.65 -8.25
CA THR A 199 -1.95 18.11 -7.37
C THR A 199 -0.63 17.96 -8.10
N LYS A 200 0.26 18.93 -7.87
CA LYS A 200 1.65 18.86 -8.32
C LYS A 200 2.46 17.85 -7.50
N MET A 201 1.92 17.39 -6.37
CA MET A 201 2.58 16.47 -5.43
C MET A 201 2.24 15.00 -5.72
N ILE A 202 3.09 14.11 -5.22
CA ILE A 202 2.86 12.66 -5.24
C ILE A 202 1.88 12.32 -4.13
N VAL A 203 0.84 11.53 -4.41
CA VAL A 203 -0.18 11.13 -3.42
C VAL A 203 -0.28 9.61 -3.27
N LEU A 204 -0.06 9.08 -2.07
CA LEU A 204 -0.02 7.64 -1.83
C LEU A 204 -1.39 7.13 -1.35
N PRO A 205 -1.92 6.02 -1.87
CA PRO A 205 -3.10 5.38 -1.29
C PRO A 205 -2.75 4.86 0.10
N VAL A 206 -3.51 5.29 1.12
CA VAL A 206 -3.23 4.97 2.53
C VAL A 206 -4.32 4.14 3.18
N ALA A 207 -5.58 4.28 2.75
CA ALA A 207 -6.72 3.53 3.28
C ALA A 207 -7.87 3.48 2.26
N ALA A 208 -8.87 2.62 2.49
CA ALA A 208 -10.08 2.56 1.66
C ALA A 208 -11.29 2.08 2.46
N ALA A 209 -12.47 2.62 2.16
CA ALA A 209 -13.74 2.15 2.68
C ALA A 209 -14.90 2.59 1.79
N GLY A 210 -15.99 1.82 1.75
CA GLY A 210 -17.22 2.20 1.06
C GLY A 210 -17.06 2.46 -0.45
N GLY A 211 -16.06 1.86 -1.08
CA GLY A 211 -15.67 2.09 -2.48
C GLY A 211 -14.90 3.36 -2.78
N LEU A 212 -14.49 4.07 -1.74
CA LEU A 212 -13.58 5.20 -1.82
C LEU A 212 -12.17 4.76 -1.41
N VAL A 213 -11.17 5.43 -1.99
CA VAL A 213 -9.76 5.33 -1.62
C VAL A 213 -9.30 6.66 -1.08
N CYS A 214 -8.70 6.63 0.09
CA CYS A 214 -8.05 7.77 0.74
C CYS A 214 -6.57 7.81 0.34
N PHE A 215 -6.11 9.00 -0.04
CA PHE A 215 -4.75 9.30 -0.42
C PHE A 215 -4.17 10.36 0.49
N LEU A 216 -2.86 10.28 0.72
CA LEU A 216 -2.09 11.27 1.47
C LEU A 216 -0.93 11.73 0.61
N ASP A 217 -0.69 13.04 0.52
CA ASP A 217 0.49 13.53 -0.18
C ASP A 217 1.80 13.09 0.51
N ILE A 218 2.90 13.03 -0.26
CA ILE A 218 4.22 12.63 0.24
C ILE A 218 4.79 13.58 1.29
N GLY A 219 4.31 14.84 1.33
CA GLY A 219 4.64 15.79 2.37
C GLY A 219 3.81 15.61 3.63
N HIS A 220 2.93 14.60 3.67
CA HIS A 220 1.95 14.35 4.72
C HIS A 220 1.10 15.58 5.05
N ARG A 221 0.68 16.40 4.06
CA ARG A 221 -0.04 17.68 4.30
C ARG A 221 -1.54 17.64 4.04
N SER A 222 -1.93 17.06 2.92
CA SER A 222 -3.30 17.03 2.42
C SER A 222 -3.76 15.60 2.23
N PHE A 223 -5.00 15.35 2.66
CA PHE A 223 -5.71 14.13 2.36
C PHE A 223 -6.63 14.35 1.16
N TYR A 224 -6.76 13.32 0.34
CA TYR A 224 -7.65 13.29 -0.80
C TYR A 224 -8.49 12.03 -0.76
N VAL A 225 -9.78 12.13 -1.02
CA VAL A 225 -10.67 10.98 -1.16
C VAL A 225 -11.08 10.90 -2.62
N CYS A 226 -11.05 9.69 -3.18
CA CYS A 226 -11.39 9.48 -4.59
C CYS A 226 -12.17 8.19 -4.75
N ASN A 227 -13.15 8.20 -5.65
CA ASN A 227 -13.74 6.99 -6.21
C ASN A 227 -12.96 6.62 -7.49
N PRO A 228 -12.19 5.52 -7.51
CA PRO A 228 -11.39 5.14 -8.67
C PRO A 228 -12.20 4.81 -9.94
N LEU A 229 -13.49 4.48 -9.81
CA LEU A 229 -14.36 4.09 -10.93
C LEU A 229 -15.03 5.29 -11.61
N THR A 230 -15.51 6.23 -10.81
CA THR A 230 -16.17 7.46 -11.31
C THR A 230 -15.17 8.57 -11.54
N LYS A 231 -14.00 8.47 -10.90
CA LYS A 231 -12.94 9.47 -10.91
C LYS A 231 -13.31 10.78 -10.22
N SER A 232 -14.38 10.78 -9.43
CA SER A 232 -14.69 11.88 -8.52
C SER A 232 -13.67 11.91 -7.41
N PHE A 233 -13.13 13.08 -7.10
CA PHE A 233 -12.20 13.27 -5.99
C PHE A 233 -12.60 14.50 -5.18
N LYS A 234 -12.19 14.51 -3.91
CA LYS A 234 -12.35 15.61 -2.96
C LYS A 234 -11.05 15.79 -2.18
N GLU A 235 -10.54 17.01 -2.12
CA GLU A 235 -9.48 17.36 -1.17
C GLU A 235 -10.10 17.70 0.19
N LEU A 236 -9.57 17.11 1.25
CA LEU A 236 -10.04 17.37 2.61
C LEU A 236 -9.30 18.59 3.15
N LYS A 237 -9.98 19.73 3.20
CA LYS A 237 -9.40 20.99 3.66
C LYS A 237 -9.26 21.03 5.18
N GLY A 238 -8.21 21.71 5.66
CA GLY A 238 -8.08 22.18 7.04
C GLY A 238 -7.66 21.12 8.04
N ARG A 239 -6.36 21.10 8.40
CA ARG A 239 -5.88 20.39 9.59
C ARG A 239 -5.45 21.39 10.64
N SER A 240 -5.57 21.01 11.92
CA SER A 240 -5.00 21.80 13.01
C SER A 240 -3.48 21.64 13.07
N VAL A 241 -2.95 20.50 12.60
CA VAL A 241 -1.52 20.15 12.69
C VAL A 241 -0.82 20.12 11.31
N LYS A 242 0.37 20.74 11.24
CA LYS A 242 1.30 20.62 10.10
C LYS A 242 2.15 19.36 10.28
N VAL A 243 1.62 18.19 9.89
CA VAL A 243 2.35 16.92 10.00
C VAL A 243 3.61 16.92 9.14
N TRP A 244 4.79 16.77 9.76
CA TRP A 244 6.08 16.47 9.10
C TRP A 244 6.54 15.02 9.35
N SER A 245 5.84 14.27 10.20
CA SER A 245 6.14 12.88 10.59
C SER A 245 5.32 11.84 9.80
N ARG A 246 5.78 10.58 9.77
CA ARG A 246 5.00 9.48 9.19
C ARG A 246 3.76 9.22 10.07
N VAL A 247 2.61 9.02 9.42
CA VAL A 247 1.33 8.73 10.10
C VAL A 247 0.74 7.42 9.58
N ALA A 248 0.03 6.71 10.46
CA ALA A 248 -0.81 5.59 10.09
C ALA A 248 -2.23 6.09 9.84
N VAL A 249 -2.93 5.54 8.85
CA VAL A 249 -4.24 6.04 8.41
C VAL A 249 -5.24 4.89 8.36
N GLY A 250 -6.41 5.11 8.96
CA GLY A 250 -7.56 4.22 8.89
C GLY A 250 -8.75 4.91 8.24
N MET A 251 -9.60 4.12 7.57
CA MET A 251 -10.84 4.61 6.96
C MET A 251 -11.98 3.65 7.25
N MET A 252 -13.17 4.20 7.51
CA MET A 252 -14.39 3.44 7.79
C MET A 252 -15.56 4.06 7.03
N SER A 253 -16.41 3.21 6.46
CA SER A 253 -17.68 3.64 5.87
C SER A 253 -18.77 3.60 6.93
N LEU A 254 -19.65 4.59 6.91
CA LEU A 254 -20.81 4.72 7.78
C LEU A 254 -22.08 4.30 7.02
N ASN A 255 -23.05 3.72 7.72
CA ASN A 255 -24.28 3.18 7.12
C ASN A 255 -25.14 4.23 6.36
N GLN A 256 -24.98 5.52 6.65
CA GLN A 256 -25.77 6.62 6.08
C GLN A 256 -24.95 7.44 5.06
N SER A 257 -24.33 6.77 4.07
CA SER A 257 -23.57 7.39 2.97
C SER A 257 -22.41 8.32 3.39
N GLY A 258 -21.89 8.15 4.60
CA GLY A 258 -20.71 8.88 5.09
C GLY A 258 -19.51 7.97 5.25
N TYR A 259 -18.36 8.57 5.54
CA TYR A 259 -17.15 7.89 5.94
C TYR A 259 -16.42 8.71 7.00
N ARG A 260 -15.55 8.02 7.75
CA ARG A 260 -14.58 8.62 8.67
C ARG A 260 -13.18 8.23 8.28
N ILE A 261 -12.26 9.17 8.42
CA ILE A 261 -10.82 8.95 8.22
C ILE A 261 -10.13 9.35 9.51
N MET A 262 -9.20 8.53 9.95
CA MET A 262 -8.37 8.81 11.11
C MET A 262 -6.92 8.71 10.69
N TRP A 263 -6.09 9.66 11.16
CA TRP A 263 -4.65 9.50 11.13
C TRP A 263 -4.09 9.52 12.55
N VAL A 264 -2.99 8.81 12.79
CA VAL A 264 -2.28 8.79 14.07
C VAL A 264 -0.76 8.78 13.85
N GLY A 265 -0.06 9.63 14.61
CA GLY A 265 1.40 9.73 14.65
C GLY A 265 2.03 8.84 15.74
N SER A 266 3.35 8.65 15.67
CA SER A 266 4.09 7.88 16.70
C SER A 266 4.10 8.56 18.07
N ASP A 267 4.00 9.88 18.10
CA ASP A 267 3.88 10.72 19.30
C ASP A 267 2.51 10.60 19.98
N GLY A 268 1.54 10.00 19.32
CA GLY A 268 0.18 9.85 19.80
C GLY A 268 -0.75 10.99 19.41
N GLU A 269 -0.30 11.94 18.58
CA GLU A 269 -1.20 12.91 17.96
C GLU A 269 -2.11 12.20 16.95
N TYR A 270 -3.39 12.56 16.96
CA TYR A 270 -4.36 12.01 16.02
C TYR A 270 -5.51 12.99 15.76
N GLU A 271 -6.08 12.92 14.56
CA GLU A 271 -7.33 13.59 14.21
C GLU A 271 -8.28 12.60 13.53
N VAL A 272 -9.57 12.88 13.65
CA VAL A 272 -10.64 12.15 12.98
C VAL A 272 -11.44 13.11 12.13
N TYR A 273 -11.52 12.82 10.83
CA TYR A 273 -12.38 13.48 9.87
C TYR A 273 -13.74 12.79 9.80
N ASP A 274 -14.82 13.56 9.83
CA ASP A 274 -16.18 13.09 9.54
C ASP A 274 -16.70 13.75 8.25
N SER A 275 -17.00 12.92 7.24
CA SER A 275 -17.52 13.38 5.94
C SER A 275 -18.86 14.11 6.02
N LYS A 276 -19.67 13.85 7.06
CA LYS A 276 -21.01 14.45 7.18
C LYS A 276 -20.94 15.89 7.63
N THR A 277 -19.99 16.20 8.51
CA THR A 277 -19.74 17.56 9.01
C THR A 277 -18.67 18.27 8.19
N ASP A 278 -17.92 17.52 7.37
CA ASP A 278 -16.78 18.00 6.58
C ASP A 278 -15.70 18.66 7.47
N THR A 279 -15.45 18.08 8.63
CA THR A 279 -14.53 18.64 9.63
C THR A 279 -13.57 17.60 10.18
N TRP A 280 -12.35 18.06 10.47
CA TRP A 280 -11.39 17.35 11.32
C TRP A 280 -11.65 17.72 12.78
N THR A 281 -11.58 16.71 13.64
CA THR A 281 -11.72 16.86 15.09
C THR A 281 -10.55 16.19 15.79
N CYS A 282 -10.14 16.75 16.92
CA CYS A 282 -9.20 16.13 17.86
C CYS A 282 -10.03 15.62 19.06
N PRO A 283 -10.49 14.35 19.07
CA PRO A 283 -11.45 13.87 20.06
C PRO A 283 -10.90 13.84 21.50
N GLY A 284 -9.59 13.95 21.67
CA GLY A 284 -8.92 13.97 22.96
C GLY A 284 -7.46 13.54 22.84
N ASN A 285 -6.81 13.38 23.99
CA ASN A 285 -5.46 12.80 24.06
C ASN A 285 -5.55 11.28 24.20
N ILE A 286 -4.54 10.59 23.71
CA ILE A 286 -4.39 9.16 23.96
C ILE A 286 -4.30 8.92 25.48
N PRO A 287 -5.09 8.00 26.06
CA PRO A 287 -5.10 7.75 27.49
C PRO A 287 -3.77 7.17 27.97
N ALA A 288 -3.41 7.45 29.23
CA ALA A 288 -2.16 6.98 29.84
C ALA A 288 -1.98 5.46 29.87
N SER A 289 -3.07 4.69 29.68
CA SER A 289 -3.03 3.23 29.52
C SER A 289 -2.34 2.77 28.23
N VAL A 290 -2.21 3.64 27.23
CA VAL A 290 -1.49 3.38 25.98
C VAL A 290 -0.09 3.96 26.08
N LYS A 291 0.92 3.11 25.94
CA LYS A 291 2.33 3.50 26.03
C LYS A 291 2.75 4.27 24.79
N LEU A 292 3.30 5.47 25.00
CA LEU A 292 3.93 6.32 23.98
C LEU A 292 5.47 6.22 24.06
N PRO A 293 6.19 6.39 22.93
CA PRO A 293 5.67 6.49 21.57
C PRO A 293 5.02 5.17 21.10
N LEU A 294 4.08 5.24 20.15
CA LEU A 294 3.28 4.08 19.71
C LEU A 294 4.07 3.02 18.93
N SER A 295 5.27 3.34 18.43
CA SER A 295 6.10 2.44 17.61
C SER A 295 5.31 1.71 16.50
N LEU A 296 4.57 2.50 15.70
CA LEU A 296 3.67 2.01 14.67
C LEU A 296 4.41 1.42 13.46
N ASN A 297 3.90 0.32 12.91
CA ASN A 297 4.36 -0.19 11.63
C ASN A 297 3.63 0.52 10.47
N PHE A 298 4.21 1.62 9.99
CA PHE A 298 3.67 2.41 8.88
C PHE A 298 3.63 1.69 7.52
N ARG A 299 4.23 0.49 7.40
CA ARG A 299 4.11 -0.34 6.18
C ARG A 299 2.84 -1.19 6.20
N SER A 300 2.27 -1.45 7.38
CA SER A 300 0.99 -2.15 7.52
C SER A 300 -0.16 -1.16 7.35
N GLN A 301 -1.18 -1.55 6.59
CA GLN A 301 -2.45 -0.79 6.57
C GLN A 301 -3.19 -1.01 7.89
N ALA A 302 -3.99 -0.02 8.28
CA ALA A 302 -4.96 -0.18 9.34
C ALA A 302 -6.10 -1.08 8.89
N VAL A 303 -6.65 -1.85 9.82
CA VAL A 303 -7.81 -2.72 9.54
C VAL A 303 -9.00 -2.30 10.38
N THR A 304 -10.18 -2.39 9.79
CA THR A 304 -11.43 -1.97 10.44
C THR A 304 -12.29 -3.19 10.73
N VAL A 305 -12.56 -3.47 12.00
CA VAL A 305 -13.36 -4.62 12.47
C VAL A 305 -14.35 -4.14 13.53
N ASP A 306 -15.63 -4.47 13.38
CA ASP A 306 -16.68 -4.22 14.38
C ASP A 306 -16.73 -2.78 14.93
N GLY A 307 -16.44 -1.77 14.10
CA GLY A 307 -16.44 -0.36 14.52
C GLY A 307 -15.11 0.14 15.13
N TRP A 308 -14.09 -0.71 15.17
CA TRP A 308 -12.75 -0.39 15.65
C TRP A 308 -11.77 -0.30 14.49
N MET A 309 -10.84 0.66 14.57
CA MET A 309 -9.65 0.73 13.72
C MET A 309 -8.45 0.16 14.48
N TYR A 310 -7.75 -0.81 13.90
CA TYR A 310 -6.58 -1.44 14.49
C TYR A 310 -5.32 -1.13 13.69
N PHE A 311 -4.26 -0.78 14.42
CA PHE A 311 -2.95 -0.46 13.89
C PHE A 311 -1.90 -1.39 14.50
N LEU A 312 -0.96 -1.83 13.67
CA LEU A 312 0.10 -2.74 14.09
C LEU A 312 1.21 -1.97 14.79
N ARG A 313 1.72 -2.56 15.88
CA ARG A 313 2.82 -2.02 16.67
C ARG A 313 4.00 -2.99 16.70
N SER A 314 5.20 -2.43 16.79
CA SER A 314 6.45 -3.19 16.78
C SER A 314 7.25 -3.13 18.08
N ASP A 315 6.87 -2.27 19.05
CA ASP A 315 7.57 -2.19 20.33
C ASP A 315 6.66 -1.68 21.48
N PRO A 316 6.34 -2.53 22.48
CA PRO A 316 6.33 -3.99 22.35
C PRO A 316 5.38 -4.44 21.22
N ASP A 317 5.58 -5.66 20.72
CA ASP A 317 4.72 -6.25 19.70
C ASP A 317 3.25 -6.29 20.14
N GLY A 318 2.37 -5.94 19.20
CA GLY A 318 0.95 -5.98 19.46
C GLY A 318 0.14 -5.12 18.50
N ILE A 319 -1.04 -4.75 18.94
CA ILE A 319 -1.96 -3.90 18.20
C ILE A 319 -2.51 -2.80 19.10
N VAL A 320 -2.76 -1.64 18.52
CA VAL A 320 -3.53 -0.57 19.15
C VAL A 320 -4.85 -0.42 18.40
N GLY A 321 -5.95 -0.37 19.14
CA GLY A 321 -7.30 -0.23 18.64
C GLY A 321 -7.91 1.10 19.05
N TYR A 322 -8.67 1.71 18.15
CA TYR A 322 -9.47 2.89 18.40
C TYR A 322 -10.94 2.63 18.06
N ASP A 323 -11.82 2.82 19.03
CA ASP A 323 -13.27 2.78 18.86
C ASP A 323 -13.73 4.10 18.22
N VAL A 324 -14.17 4.00 16.96
CA VAL A 324 -14.55 5.18 16.17
C VAL A 324 -15.86 5.81 16.65
N ALA A 325 -16.72 5.06 17.34
CA ALA A 325 -18.00 5.56 17.83
C ALA A 325 -17.82 6.29 19.18
N ASN A 326 -17.06 5.69 20.09
CA ASN A 326 -16.92 6.18 21.47
C ASN A 326 -15.63 6.97 21.73
N GLY A 327 -14.68 6.99 20.79
CA GLY A 327 -13.40 7.66 20.96
C GLY A 327 -12.44 6.96 21.93
N ILE A 328 -12.64 5.66 22.16
CA ILE A 328 -11.90 4.89 23.18
C ILE A 328 -10.68 4.22 22.55
N TRP A 329 -9.53 4.37 23.20
CA TRP A 329 -8.31 3.67 22.83
C TRP A 329 -8.08 2.41 23.67
N LYS A 330 -7.57 1.36 23.03
CA LYS A 330 -7.10 0.14 23.71
C LYS A 330 -5.78 -0.32 23.12
N GLN A 331 -4.87 -0.72 23.99
CA GLN A 331 -3.61 -1.36 23.60
C GLN A 331 -3.66 -2.84 23.96
N PHE A 332 -3.23 -3.69 23.03
CA PHE A 332 -3.12 -5.13 23.23
C PHE A 332 -1.68 -5.55 22.94
N THR A 333 -1.01 -6.10 23.94
CA THR A 333 0.29 -6.75 23.76
C THR A 333 0.03 -8.14 23.21
N VAL A 334 0.50 -8.39 21.99
CA VAL A 334 0.32 -9.66 21.28
C VAL A 334 1.70 -10.04 20.73
N PRO A 335 2.43 -10.95 21.39
CA PRO A 335 3.78 -11.32 20.99
C PRO A 335 3.83 -11.77 19.53
N ALA A 336 4.75 -11.22 18.75
CA ALA A 336 4.92 -11.64 17.37
C ALA A 336 5.46 -13.09 17.31
N PRO A 337 5.04 -13.89 16.32
CA PRO A 337 5.69 -15.16 16.00
C PRO A 337 7.22 -15.00 15.86
N VAL A 338 7.98 -15.96 16.37
CA VAL A 338 9.45 -15.94 16.34
C VAL A 338 9.95 -15.93 14.88
N HIS A 339 10.95 -15.10 14.57
CA HIS A 339 11.50 -14.92 13.22
C HIS A 339 10.55 -14.33 12.18
N LEU A 340 9.49 -13.66 12.64
CA LEU A 340 8.60 -12.91 11.77
C LEU A 340 9.27 -11.62 11.26
N SER A 341 9.07 -11.35 9.98
CA SER A 341 9.48 -10.10 9.33
C SER A 341 8.42 -9.63 8.34
N ASP A 342 8.46 -8.34 7.99
CA ASP A 342 7.54 -7.71 7.04
C ASP A 342 6.06 -8.01 7.33
N GLN A 343 5.67 -7.92 8.61
CA GLN A 343 4.30 -8.18 9.03
C GLN A 343 3.31 -7.08 8.61
N SER A 344 2.10 -7.49 8.28
CA SER A 344 0.96 -6.63 7.95
C SER A 344 -0.33 -7.20 8.50
N LEU A 345 -1.22 -6.32 8.97
CA LEU A 345 -2.59 -6.69 9.32
C LEU A 345 -3.46 -6.86 8.08
N ALA A 346 -4.47 -7.71 8.21
CA ALA A 346 -5.58 -7.83 7.27
C ALA A 346 -6.89 -8.17 8.02
N GLU A 347 -8.03 -7.88 7.39
CA GLU A 347 -9.34 -8.23 7.91
C GLU A 347 -9.96 -9.38 7.11
N CYS A 348 -10.63 -10.30 7.81
CA CYS A 348 -11.37 -11.39 7.18
C CYS A 348 -12.60 -11.81 8.00
N GLY A 349 -13.77 -11.31 7.62
CA GLY A 349 -15.06 -11.72 8.20
C GLY A 349 -15.15 -11.38 9.68
N GLY A 350 -14.75 -10.16 10.07
CA GLY A 350 -14.75 -9.71 11.46
C GLY A 350 -13.61 -10.27 12.32
N ARG A 351 -12.61 -10.88 11.69
CA ARG A 351 -11.39 -11.38 12.33
C ARG A 351 -10.19 -10.55 11.90
N ILE A 352 -9.26 -10.36 12.84
CA ILE A 352 -7.98 -9.71 12.59
C ILE A 352 -6.97 -10.80 12.24
N MET A 353 -6.36 -10.66 11.08
CA MET A 353 -5.34 -11.56 10.56
C MET A 353 -3.99 -10.84 10.59
N LEU A 354 -2.93 -11.61 10.78
CA LEU A 354 -1.54 -11.20 10.57
C LEU A 354 -0.99 -11.98 9.39
N VAL A 355 -0.26 -11.29 8.51
CA VAL A 355 0.41 -11.89 7.36
C VAL A 355 1.85 -11.43 7.38
N GLY A 356 2.80 -12.34 7.17
CA GLY A 356 4.21 -11.98 7.20
C GLY A 356 5.13 -13.10 6.74
N LEU A 357 6.41 -12.77 6.65
CA LEU A 357 7.46 -13.70 6.26
C LEU A 357 8.04 -14.37 7.49
N LEU A 358 7.97 -15.69 7.52
CA LEU A 358 8.67 -16.51 8.48
C LEU A 358 9.97 -17.01 7.84
N THR A 359 11.11 -16.64 8.42
CA THR A 359 12.43 -17.04 7.92
C THR A 359 13.15 -17.92 8.93
N LYS A 360 13.52 -19.14 8.52
CA LYS A 360 14.35 -20.04 9.32
C LYS A 360 15.51 -20.54 8.47
N ASN A 361 16.73 -20.26 8.90
CA ASN A 361 17.95 -20.49 8.12
C ASN A 361 17.83 -19.81 6.74
N ALA A 362 18.00 -20.57 5.64
CA ALA A 362 17.86 -20.06 4.27
C ALA A 362 16.44 -20.18 3.70
N ALA A 363 15.46 -20.70 4.46
CA ALA A 363 14.10 -20.90 4.02
C ALA A 363 13.19 -19.77 4.48
N THR A 364 12.48 -19.15 3.54
CA THR A 364 11.51 -18.09 3.79
C THR A 364 10.15 -18.51 3.25
N CYS A 365 9.08 -18.30 4.02
CA CYS A 365 7.72 -18.63 3.60
C CYS A 365 6.73 -17.58 4.10
N VAL A 366 5.66 -17.35 3.34
CA VAL A 366 4.57 -16.48 3.79
C VAL A 366 3.64 -17.31 4.66
N CYS A 367 3.36 -16.81 5.85
CA CYS A 367 2.46 -17.44 6.82
C CYS A 367 1.33 -16.48 7.20
N ILE A 368 0.21 -17.06 7.61
CA ILE A 368 -1.02 -16.34 7.93
C ILE A 368 -1.49 -16.79 9.31
N TRP A 369 -1.71 -15.82 10.18
CA TRP A 369 -2.18 -16.03 11.54
C TRP A 369 -3.50 -15.32 11.78
N GLU A 370 -4.32 -15.88 12.67
CA GLU A 370 -5.56 -15.28 13.17
C GLU A 370 -5.38 -14.90 14.63
N LEU A 371 -5.77 -13.68 14.99
CA LEU A 371 -5.77 -13.23 16.38
C LEU A 371 -6.86 -13.95 17.18
N GLN A 372 -6.44 -14.69 18.20
CA GLN A 372 -7.37 -15.34 19.11
C GLN A 372 -7.87 -14.34 20.15
N LYS A 373 -9.16 -13.94 20.04
CA LYS A 373 -9.77 -12.87 20.86
C LYS A 373 -9.65 -13.12 22.37
N MET A 374 -9.71 -14.37 22.82
CA MET A 374 -9.71 -14.73 24.24
C MET A 374 -8.30 -14.74 24.86
N THR A 375 -7.31 -15.25 24.11
CA THR A 375 -5.95 -15.42 24.61
C THR A 375 -5.01 -14.28 24.23
N LEU A 376 -5.40 -13.43 23.27
CA LEU A 376 -4.55 -12.42 22.65
C LEU A 376 -3.24 -13.01 22.13
N LEU A 377 -3.35 -14.11 21.38
CA LEU A 377 -2.23 -14.78 20.73
C LEU A 377 -2.52 -14.99 19.25
N TRP A 378 -1.46 -15.03 18.45
CA TRP A 378 -1.52 -15.39 17.04
C TRP A 378 -1.58 -16.91 16.86
N LYS A 379 -2.61 -17.40 16.18
CA LYS A 379 -2.73 -18.80 15.78
C LYS A 379 -2.48 -18.92 14.28
N GLU A 380 -1.49 -19.71 13.86
CA GLU A 380 -1.26 -19.96 12.44
C GLU A 380 -2.45 -20.72 11.85
N VAL A 381 -3.01 -20.22 10.75
CA VAL A 381 -4.19 -20.79 10.09
C VAL A 381 -3.92 -21.29 8.68
N ASP A 382 -2.89 -20.75 8.02
CA ASP A 382 -2.41 -21.22 6.71
C ASP A 382 -1.00 -20.74 6.40
N ARG A 383 -0.38 -21.35 5.38
CA ARG A 383 0.93 -20.98 4.85
C ARG A 383 0.99 -21.15 3.34
N MET A 384 1.87 -20.38 2.69
CA MET A 384 2.11 -20.52 1.26
C MET A 384 2.62 -21.92 0.94
N PRO A 385 2.18 -22.55 -0.17
CA PRO A 385 2.64 -23.89 -0.54
C PRO A 385 4.16 -23.99 -0.62
N ASN A 386 4.72 -25.06 -0.05
CA ASN A 386 6.18 -25.27 0.04
C ASN A 386 6.89 -25.16 -1.32
N VAL A 387 6.27 -25.66 -2.39
CA VAL A 387 6.81 -25.59 -3.76
C VAL A 387 7.07 -24.15 -4.21
N TRP A 388 6.26 -23.20 -3.75
CA TRP A 388 6.46 -21.78 -4.05
C TRP A 388 7.53 -21.17 -3.13
N CYS A 389 7.59 -21.59 -1.86
CA CYS A 389 8.60 -21.14 -0.91
C CYS A 389 10.03 -21.55 -1.36
N LEU A 390 10.18 -22.63 -2.14
CA LEU A 390 11.46 -23.00 -2.76
C LEU A 390 12.02 -21.91 -3.70
N GLU A 391 11.17 -21.11 -4.37
CA GLU A 391 11.64 -20.00 -5.21
C GLU A 391 12.40 -18.93 -4.39
N PHE A 392 12.23 -18.91 -3.06
CA PHE A 392 12.79 -17.93 -2.14
C PHE A 392 14.05 -18.41 -1.43
N TYR A 393 14.44 -19.68 -1.61
CA TYR A 393 15.55 -20.26 -0.85
C TYR A 393 16.86 -19.49 -1.06
N GLY A 394 17.49 -19.09 0.05
CA GLY A 394 18.74 -18.33 0.06
C GLY A 394 18.60 -16.87 -0.41
N LYS A 395 17.38 -16.36 -0.63
CA LYS A 395 17.13 -14.99 -1.06
C LYS A 395 16.56 -14.15 0.07
N HIS A 396 17.02 -12.90 0.16
CA HIS A 396 16.38 -11.90 1.00
C HIS A 396 15.10 -11.40 0.32
N ILE A 397 13.96 -11.92 0.79
CA ILE A 397 12.65 -11.51 0.30
C ILE A 397 12.13 -10.36 1.17
N LYS A 398 11.65 -9.30 0.51
CA LYS A 398 10.82 -8.26 1.12
C LYS A 398 9.36 -8.50 0.73
N MET A 399 8.45 -8.29 1.68
CA MET A 399 7.03 -8.44 1.46
C MET A 399 6.28 -7.14 1.74
N SER A 400 5.28 -6.84 0.92
CA SER A 400 4.16 -5.99 1.32
C SER A 400 2.85 -6.74 1.09
N CYS A 401 1.86 -6.47 1.94
CA CYS A 401 0.53 -7.06 1.86
C CYS A 401 -0.52 -5.96 1.76
N LEU A 402 -1.44 -6.14 0.83
CA LEU A 402 -2.68 -5.38 0.73
C LEU A 402 -3.80 -6.38 1.01
N GLY A 403 -4.74 -6.08 1.90
CA GLY A 403 -5.76 -7.06 2.22
C GLY A 403 -6.95 -6.46 2.94
N ASN A 404 -8.14 -6.90 2.54
CA ASN A 404 -9.39 -6.50 3.17
C ASN A 404 -10.43 -7.60 2.88
N ARG A 405 -11.38 -7.85 3.79
CA ARG A 405 -12.48 -8.82 3.63
C ARG A 405 -12.07 -10.19 3.07
N GLY A 406 -10.96 -10.73 3.56
CA GLY A 406 -10.56 -12.11 3.27
C GLY A 406 -9.90 -12.35 1.92
N LEU A 407 -9.59 -11.30 1.14
CA LEU A 407 -8.70 -11.43 -0.03
C LEU A 407 -7.42 -10.61 0.19
N LEU A 408 -6.28 -11.29 0.08
CA LEU A 408 -4.96 -10.70 0.24
C LEU A 408 -4.25 -10.62 -1.10
N MET A 409 -3.49 -9.56 -1.34
CA MET A 409 -2.50 -9.44 -2.40
C MET A 409 -1.14 -9.18 -1.79
N LEU A 410 -0.17 -9.99 -2.15
CA LEU A 410 1.19 -9.97 -1.65
C LEU A 410 2.16 -9.61 -2.76
N SER A 411 3.04 -8.65 -2.48
CA SER A 411 4.17 -8.30 -3.33
C SER A 411 5.44 -8.85 -2.71
N LEU A 412 6.05 -9.82 -3.37
CA LEU A 412 7.24 -10.54 -2.92
C LEU A 412 8.42 -10.17 -3.80
N ARG A 413 9.42 -9.50 -3.22
CA ARG A 413 10.52 -8.89 -3.96
C ARG A 413 11.89 -9.30 -3.43
N SER A 414 12.84 -9.52 -4.34
CA SER A 414 14.28 -9.59 -4.07
C SER A 414 15.04 -8.94 -5.22
N LYS A 415 16.38 -8.89 -5.15
CA LYS A 415 17.21 -8.28 -6.21
C LYS A 415 16.92 -8.83 -7.61
N MET A 416 16.55 -10.10 -7.73
CA MET A 416 16.30 -10.77 -9.02
C MET A 416 14.87 -11.29 -9.18
N MET A 417 13.95 -10.92 -8.29
CA MET A 417 12.61 -11.49 -8.26
C MET A 417 11.56 -10.43 -7.91
N ASN A 418 10.44 -10.48 -8.62
CA ASN A 418 9.26 -9.72 -8.30
C ASN A 418 8.04 -10.59 -8.63
N ARG A 419 7.30 -11.01 -7.61
CA ARG A 419 6.09 -11.82 -7.75
C ARG A 419 4.93 -11.14 -7.05
N LEU A 420 3.78 -11.21 -7.71
CA LEU A 420 2.50 -10.86 -7.13
C LEU A 420 1.69 -12.14 -6.98
N VAL A 421 1.16 -12.35 -5.78
CA VAL A 421 0.26 -13.47 -5.49
C VAL A 421 -0.95 -12.97 -4.73
N THR A 422 -2.08 -13.62 -4.91
CA THR A 422 -3.26 -13.42 -4.08
C THR A 422 -3.53 -14.66 -3.25
N TYR A 423 -4.12 -14.46 -2.09
CA TYR A 423 -4.62 -15.53 -1.23
C TYR A 423 -6.07 -15.25 -0.84
N ASP A 424 -6.94 -16.18 -1.16
CA ASP A 424 -8.34 -16.18 -0.72
C ASP A 424 -8.44 -16.93 0.60
N VAL A 425 -8.74 -16.21 1.68
CA VAL A 425 -8.78 -16.74 3.05
C VAL A 425 -9.95 -17.71 3.26
N PHE A 426 -11.07 -17.52 2.55
CA PHE A 426 -12.24 -18.38 2.67
C PHE A 426 -12.03 -19.71 1.95
N ARG A 427 -11.41 -19.65 0.76
CA ARG A 427 -11.13 -20.85 -0.06
C ARG A 427 -9.83 -21.54 0.34
N LYS A 428 -8.94 -20.84 1.07
CA LYS A 428 -7.56 -21.26 1.35
C LYS A 428 -6.76 -21.55 0.09
N GLU A 429 -6.93 -20.70 -0.92
CA GLU A 429 -6.33 -20.89 -2.23
C GLU A 429 -5.39 -19.74 -2.60
N TRP A 430 -4.25 -20.11 -3.18
CA TRP A 430 -3.20 -19.21 -3.61
C TRP A 430 -3.22 -19.07 -5.14
N PHE A 431 -3.18 -17.85 -5.65
CA PHE A 431 -3.19 -17.57 -7.08
C PHE A 431 -2.02 -16.68 -7.48
N LYS A 432 -1.45 -16.94 -8.65
CA LYS A 432 -0.44 -16.06 -9.24
C LYS A 432 -1.14 -14.89 -9.93
N VAL A 433 -0.71 -13.69 -9.61
CA VAL A 433 -1.22 -12.47 -10.25
C VAL A 433 -0.34 -12.17 -11.48
N PRO A 434 -0.95 -11.90 -12.65
CA PRO A 434 -0.17 -11.51 -13.82
C PRO A 434 0.61 -10.22 -13.56
N ASN A 435 1.71 -10.02 -14.27
CA ASN A 435 2.48 -8.79 -14.17
C ASN A 435 1.62 -7.59 -14.56
N CYS A 436 1.72 -6.50 -13.81
CA CYS A 436 1.15 -5.22 -14.19
C CYS A 436 1.96 -4.66 -15.38
N VAL A 437 1.30 -4.44 -16.52
CA VAL A 437 1.92 -3.99 -17.77
C VAL A 437 1.09 -2.84 -18.32
N LEU A 438 1.72 -1.71 -18.64
CA LEU A 438 0.99 -0.54 -19.14
C LEU A 438 0.45 -0.80 -20.56
N PRO A 439 -0.71 -0.19 -20.92
CA PRO A 439 -1.32 -0.43 -22.24
C PRO A 439 -0.41 -0.15 -23.43
N HIS A 440 0.53 0.80 -23.30
CA HIS A 440 1.44 1.23 -24.37
C HIS A 440 2.90 0.79 -24.19
N SER A 441 3.20 -0.03 -23.18
CA SER A 441 4.57 -0.44 -22.87
C SER A 441 4.61 -1.92 -22.51
N ARG A 442 5.63 -2.63 -22.99
CA ARG A 442 5.89 -4.02 -22.56
C ARG A 442 6.67 -4.08 -21.24
N LYS A 443 7.03 -2.92 -20.66
CA LYS A 443 7.76 -2.85 -19.39
C LYS A 443 6.86 -3.29 -18.24
N ARG A 444 7.38 -4.23 -17.45
CA ARG A 444 6.73 -4.72 -16.22
C ARG A 444 6.81 -3.64 -15.16
N GLN A 445 5.67 -3.29 -14.61
CA GLN A 445 5.56 -2.29 -13.56
C GLN A 445 5.71 -2.94 -12.19
N TRP A 446 6.42 -2.26 -11.29
CA TRP A 446 6.58 -2.70 -9.91
C TRP A 446 5.60 -1.95 -9.03
N ILE A 447 4.85 -2.67 -8.20
CA ILE A 447 3.95 -2.07 -7.22
C ILE A 447 4.80 -1.43 -6.12
N ALA A 448 4.63 -0.12 -5.96
CA ALA A 448 5.25 0.66 -4.89
C ALA A 448 4.40 0.59 -3.61
N CYS A 449 3.10 0.85 -3.75
CA CYS A 449 2.12 0.84 -2.67
C CYS A 449 0.70 0.65 -3.25
N GLY A 450 -0.28 0.43 -2.39
CA GLY A 450 -1.67 0.25 -2.80
C GLY A 450 -2.62 0.09 -1.63
N THR A 451 -3.87 -0.23 -1.92
CA THR A 451 -4.87 -0.63 -0.94
C THR A 451 -5.94 -1.51 -1.58
N ALA A 452 -6.61 -2.32 -0.76
CA ALA A 452 -7.77 -3.10 -1.18
C ALA A 452 -9.05 -2.31 -0.95
N PHE A 453 -9.90 -2.21 -1.97
CA PHE A 453 -11.16 -1.47 -1.91
C PHE A 453 -12.29 -2.26 -2.59
N HIS A 454 -13.54 -2.04 -2.16
CA HIS A 454 -14.70 -2.66 -2.81
C HIS A 454 -15.21 -1.72 -3.90
N PRO A 455 -15.14 -2.07 -5.19
CA PRO A 455 -15.56 -1.17 -6.24
C PRO A 455 -17.06 -0.84 -6.10
N CYS A 456 -17.38 0.44 -5.96
CA CYS A 456 -18.75 0.92 -5.82
C CYS A 456 -18.93 2.19 -6.65
N LEU A 457 -19.80 2.16 -7.67
CA LEU A 457 -20.02 3.32 -8.52
C LEU A 457 -20.76 4.45 -7.81
N THR A 458 -21.60 4.13 -6.82
CA THR A 458 -22.45 5.09 -6.13
C THR A 458 -21.73 5.84 -5.03
N ALA A 459 -20.51 5.41 -4.68
CA ALA A 459 -19.70 6.04 -3.66
C ALA A 459 -19.26 7.44 -4.12
N LYS A 460 -19.52 8.45 -3.28
CA LYS A 460 -19.16 9.85 -3.53
C LYS A 460 -18.11 10.30 -2.51
N ALA A 461 -17.07 10.95 -3.02
CA ALA A 461 -15.95 11.49 -2.24
C ALA A 461 -16.31 12.79 -1.53
#